data_AF-A0AAV0P4M5-F1
#
_entry.id   AF-A0AAV0P4M5-F1
#
_cell.length_a   1.000
_cell.length_b   1.000
_cell.length_c   1.000
_cell.angle_alpha   90.00
_cell.angle_beta   90.00
_cell.angle_gamma   90.00
#
_symmetry.space_group_name_H-M   'P 1'
#
loop_
_entity.id
_entity.type
_entity.pdbx_description
1 polymer ?
#
loop_
_entity_poly.entity_id
_entity_poly.type
_entity_poly.pdbx_seq_one_letter_code
_entity_poly.pdbx_strand_id
1 'polypeptide(L)'
;IIFKFSVLPENFECSEPLSLSVSDYQECFRKLREAETSEIVKMIASLKAEEMNQLQLVEREEIDDEEELFEAIDKLISQGINSGDVKKLQDAGIYTCNGLMMHTKKHLTGIKGLSEAKVDKICEAAEKIVVSTACSNDLLVRRKAVIRITTGSQALDELLGGGVETSCITEAFGEFRSGKTQLAHTLCVSTQLPTNMNGGNGKVAYIDTEGTFRPDRIVPIAERFGMDPGAVLDNIIYARAYTYEHQYNLLLGLAAKMSEEPFRLLVVDSVIALFRVDFTGRGELADRQQKLAQMLSRMTKIAEEFNVAVYMTNQVIADPGGGVFISDPKKPAGGHVLAHAATIRLMFRKGKGEQRVCKVFDAPNLPEAEAVFQITPGGIADAKD
;
A
#
# COMPACT_ATOMS: atom_id res chain seq x y z
N ILE A 1 -50.71 8.45 -37.52
CA ILE A 1 -49.26 8.34 -37.79
C ILE A 1 -48.79 7.05 -37.15
N ILE A 2 -48.44 6.07 -37.99
CA ILE A 2 -47.95 4.75 -37.57
C ILE A 2 -46.51 4.96 -37.08
N PHE A 3 -46.23 4.73 -35.81
CA PHE A 3 -44.86 4.52 -35.34
C PHE A 3 -44.64 3.01 -35.23
N LYS A 4 -43.94 2.43 -36.21
CA LYS A 4 -43.33 1.10 -36.09
C LYS A 4 -42.13 1.24 -35.16
N PHE A 5 -42.26 0.78 -33.93
CA PHE A 5 -41.09 0.45 -33.10
C PHE A 5 -40.75 -1.01 -33.35
N SER A 6 -39.68 -1.23 -34.10
CA SER A 6 -39.07 -2.53 -34.32
C SER A 6 -37.81 -2.65 -33.47
N VAL A 7 -37.98 -2.89 -32.15
CA VAL A 7 -37.05 -3.64 -31.29
C VAL A 7 -37.87 -4.08 -30.06
N LEU A 8 -38.29 -5.36 -30.01
CA LEU A 8 -38.66 -6.02 -28.77
C LEU A 8 -37.70 -7.23 -28.61
N PRO A 9 -37.16 -7.50 -27.41
CA PRO A 9 -36.32 -8.68 -27.18
C PRO A 9 -37.13 -9.97 -27.37
N GLU A 10 -36.52 -10.98 -27.99
CA GLU A 10 -37.15 -12.23 -28.47
C GLU A 10 -37.76 -13.18 -27.40
N ASN A 11 -37.88 -12.79 -26.13
CA ASN A 11 -38.37 -13.68 -25.06
C ASN A 11 -39.51 -13.08 -24.22
N PHE A 12 -40.55 -12.56 -24.86
CA PHE A 12 -41.79 -12.18 -24.17
C PHE A 12 -43.00 -12.88 -24.82
N GLU A 13 -43.23 -14.14 -24.45
CA GLU A 13 -44.51 -14.82 -24.70
C GLU A 13 -45.51 -14.39 -23.63
N CYS A 14 -46.53 -13.61 -24.03
CA CYS A 14 -47.66 -13.28 -23.17
C CYS A 14 -48.84 -14.16 -23.58
N SER A 15 -49.00 -15.30 -22.89
CA SER A 15 -50.18 -16.14 -23.00
C SER A 15 -51.32 -15.58 -22.15
N GLU A 16 -52.43 -15.25 -22.82
CA GLU A 16 -53.75 -14.79 -22.32
C GLU A 16 -54.00 -13.26 -22.20
N PRO A 17 -55.17 -12.76 -22.64
CA PRO A 17 -55.47 -11.34 -22.67
C PRO A 17 -55.97 -10.85 -21.30
N LEU A 18 -55.08 -10.29 -20.48
CA LEU A 18 -55.46 -9.53 -19.29
C LEU A 18 -55.82 -8.09 -19.69
N SER A 19 -57.06 -7.69 -19.35
CA SER A 19 -57.53 -6.30 -19.46
C SER A 19 -56.79 -5.41 -18.45
N LEU A 20 -55.58 -4.97 -18.80
CA LEU A 20 -54.80 -4.02 -18.02
C LEU A 20 -55.48 -2.64 -18.09
N SER A 21 -55.66 -2.02 -16.92
CA SER A 21 -56.24 -0.68 -16.82
C SER A 21 -55.25 0.37 -17.34
N VAL A 22 -55.75 1.55 -17.75
CA VAL A 22 -54.91 2.66 -18.25
C VAL A 22 -53.83 3.06 -17.21
N SER A 23 -54.11 2.89 -15.92
CA SER A 23 -53.13 3.13 -14.84
C SER A 23 -51.96 2.14 -14.86
N ASP A 24 -52.19 0.87 -15.22
CA ASP A 24 -51.13 -0.15 -15.24
C ASP A 24 -50.12 0.10 -16.38
N TYR A 25 -50.61 0.59 -17.52
CA TYR A 25 -49.77 1.04 -18.62
C TYR A 25 -48.93 2.26 -18.25
N GLN A 26 -49.49 3.22 -17.51
CA GLN A 26 -48.77 4.41 -17.05
C GLN A 26 -47.68 4.07 -16.02
N GLU A 27 -47.95 3.14 -15.10
CA GLU A 27 -46.99 2.60 -14.14
C GLU A 27 -45.81 1.90 -14.85
N CYS A 28 -46.11 1.09 -15.86
CA CYS A 28 -45.09 0.38 -16.65
C CYS A 28 -44.22 1.34 -17.46
N PHE A 29 -44.83 2.36 -18.10
CA PHE A 29 -44.09 3.42 -18.81
C PHE A 29 -43.26 4.31 -17.88
N ARG A 30 -43.69 4.50 -16.63
CA ARG A 30 -42.92 5.22 -15.61
C ARG A 30 -41.70 4.39 -15.21
N LYS A 31 -41.87 3.10 -14.92
CA LYS A 31 -40.79 2.17 -14.58
C LYS A 31 -39.77 2.00 -15.71
N LEU A 32 -40.23 1.94 -16.97
CA LEU A 32 -39.36 1.90 -18.14
C LEU A 32 -38.53 3.18 -18.28
N ARG A 33 -39.14 4.37 -18.11
CA ARG A 33 -38.42 5.65 -18.11
C ARG A 33 -37.45 5.80 -16.94
N GLU A 34 -37.79 5.28 -15.76
CA GLU A 34 -36.90 5.25 -14.59
C GLU A 34 -35.71 4.29 -14.79
N ALA A 35 -35.94 3.15 -15.46
CA ALA A 35 -34.88 2.21 -15.82
C ALA A 35 -33.92 2.80 -16.86
N GLU A 36 -34.44 3.41 -17.94
CA GLU A 36 -33.64 4.08 -18.97
C GLU A 36 -32.82 5.25 -18.39
N THR A 37 -33.41 6.05 -17.50
CA THR A 37 -32.68 7.15 -16.84
C THR A 37 -31.60 6.63 -15.88
N SER A 38 -31.82 5.51 -15.19
CA SER A 38 -30.83 4.85 -14.33
C SER A 38 -29.62 4.31 -15.13
N GLU A 39 -29.86 3.68 -16.28
CA GLU A 39 -28.79 3.19 -17.15
C GLU A 39 -27.97 4.33 -17.76
N ILE A 40 -28.62 5.41 -18.20
CA ILE A 40 -27.94 6.61 -18.71
C ILE A 40 -27.09 7.26 -17.61
N VAL A 41 -27.57 7.34 -16.37
CA VAL A 41 -26.80 7.87 -15.23
C VAL A 41 -25.57 7.00 -14.93
N LYS A 42 -25.71 5.67 -14.98
CA LYS A 42 -24.56 4.75 -14.83
C LYS A 42 -23.54 4.90 -15.96
N MET A 43 -24.01 5.05 -17.20
CA MET A 43 -23.15 5.26 -18.36
C MET A 43 -22.40 6.59 -18.27
N ILE A 44 -23.06 7.67 -17.86
CA ILE A 44 -22.42 8.97 -17.62
C ILE A 44 -21.38 8.88 -16.48
N ALA A 45 -21.68 8.13 -15.41
CA ALA A 45 -20.72 7.92 -14.32
C ALA A 45 -19.48 7.14 -14.79
N SER A 46 -19.66 6.12 -15.63
CA SER A 46 -18.57 5.35 -16.25
C SER A 46 -17.70 6.23 -17.15
N LEU A 47 -18.33 7.02 -18.03
CA LEU A 47 -17.61 7.93 -18.94
C LEU A 47 -16.84 9.01 -18.18
N LYS A 48 -17.40 9.55 -17.08
CA LYS A 48 -16.68 10.50 -16.21
C LYS A 48 -15.52 9.86 -15.46
N ALA A 49 -15.66 8.59 -15.06
CA ALA A 49 -14.57 7.84 -14.45
C ALA A 49 -13.45 7.57 -15.46
N GLU A 50 -13.79 7.22 -16.69
CA GLU A 50 -12.84 7.05 -17.81
C GLU A 50 -12.15 8.37 -18.19
N GLU A 51 -12.89 9.49 -18.27
CA GLU A 51 -12.30 10.82 -18.50
C GLU A 51 -11.36 11.23 -17.37
N MET A 52 -11.73 11.03 -16.10
CA MET A 52 -10.83 11.28 -14.97
C MET A 52 -9.59 10.39 -15.02
N ASN A 53 -9.74 9.12 -15.44
CA ASN A 53 -8.62 8.20 -15.56
C ASN A 53 -7.69 8.62 -16.72
N GLN A 54 -8.24 9.04 -17.85
CA GLN A 54 -7.46 9.60 -18.96
C GLN A 54 -6.74 10.90 -18.58
N LEU A 55 -7.42 11.81 -17.87
CA LEU A 55 -6.81 13.03 -17.35
C LEU A 55 -5.68 12.73 -16.35
N GLN A 56 -5.85 11.73 -15.48
CA GLN A 56 -4.79 11.26 -14.59
C GLN A 56 -3.62 10.62 -15.34
N LEU A 57 -3.88 9.89 -16.44
CA LEU A 57 -2.83 9.31 -17.27
C LEU A 57 -2.01 10.39 -17.99
N VAL A 58 -2.67 11.42 -18.53
CA VAL A 58 -2.02 12.56 -19.18
C VAL A 58 -1.23 13.40 -18.17
N GLU A 59 -1.79 13.70 -16.99
CA GLU A 59 -1.04 14.39 -15.92
C GLU A 59 0.14 13.55 -15.40
N ARG A 60 0.08 12.22 -15.46
CA ARG A 60 1.21 11.34 -15.06
C ARG A 60 2.31 11.29 -16.12
N GLU A 61 1.98 11.34 -17.41
CA GLU A 61 2.97 11.42 -18.48
C GLU A 61 3.79 12.72 -18.43
N GLU A 62 3.23 13.81 -17.88
CA GLU A 62 3.95 15.08 -17.67
C GLU A 62 4.85 15.09 -16.41
N ILE A 63 4.76 14.10 -15.50
CA ILE A 63 5.57 14.01 -14.27
C ILE A 63 6.86 13.18 -14.47
N ASP A 64 7.07 12.61 -15.66
CA ASP A 64 8.29 11.83 -15.98
C ASP A 64 9.55 12.70 -16.19
N ASP A 65 9.43 14.03 -16.09
CA ASP A 65 10.56 14.96 -16.04
C ASP A 65 11.17 14.99 -14.63
N GLU A 66 12.21 14.18 -14.39
CA GLU A 66 13.30 14.30 -13.39
C GLU A 66 13.03 15.13 -12.10
N GLU A 67 11.84 15.06 -11.48
CA GLU A 67 11.65 15.63 -10.14
C GLU A 67 12.40 14.74 -9.14
N GLU A 68 13.38 15.32 -8.44
CA GLU A 68 14.06 14.64 -7.34
C GLU A 68 12.99 14.10 -6.37
N LEU A 69 12.90 12.76 -6.27
CA LEU A 69 11.94 12.02 -5.42
C LEU A 69 11.92 12.51 -3.97
N PHE A 70 13.03 13.09 -3.52
CA PHE A 70 13.24 13.67 -2.20
C PHE A 70 14.39 14.68 -2.23
N GLU A 71 14.41 15.57 -1.25
CA GLU A 71 15.48 16.54 -1.03
C GLU A 71 16.67 15.87 -0.32
N ALA A 72 17.77 15.59 -1.04
CA ALA A 72 18.96 14.97 -0.47
C ALA A 72 19.62 15.83 0.62
N ILE A 73 20.18 15.20 1.65
CA ILE A 73 20.77 15.91 2.82
C ILE A 73 21.94 16.83 2.44
N ASP A 74 22.63 16.53 1.33
CA ASP A 74 23.75 17.33 0.82
C ASP A 74 23.31 18.76 0.41
N LYS A 75 22.03 18.99 0.14
CA LYS A 75 21.48 20.33 -0.11
C LYS A 75 21.69 21.28 1.07
N LEU A 76 21.88 20.77 2.29
CA LEU A 76 22.24 21.60 3.46
C LEU A 76 23.58 22.32 3.30
N ILE A 77 24.50 21.80 2.48
CA ILE A 77 25.78 22.44 2.20
C ILE A 77 25.56 23.81 1.53
N SER A 78 24.59 23.89 0.62
CA SER A 78 24.20 25.15 -0.02
C SER A 78 23.63 26.18 0.98
N GLN A 79 23.11 25.71 2.12
CA GLN A 79 22.60 26.52 3.21
C GLN A 79 23.67 26.85 4.29
N GLY A 80 24.95 26.55 4.01
CA GLY A 80 26.07 26.90 4.87
C GLY A 80 26.41 25.87 5.95
N ILE A 81 25.88 24.64 5.86
CA ILE A 81 26.27 23.54 6.75
C ILE A 81 27.58 22.92 6.28
N ASN A 82 28.47 22.60 7.23
CA ASN A 82 29.75 21.98 6.94
C ASN A 82 29.56 20.55 6.41
N SER A 83 30.24 20.18 5.32
CA SER A 83 30.17 18.83 4.73
C SER A 83 30.55 17.72 5.70
N GLY A 84 31.46 17.97 6.63
CA GLY A 84 31.81 17.02 7.69
C GLY A 84 30.71 16.82 8.74
N ASP A 85 29.82 17.78 8.94
CA ASP A 85 28.63 17.61 9.78
C ASP A 85 27.51 16.89 9.00
N VAL A 86 27.36 17.15 7.70
CA VAL A 86 26.46 16.37 6.81
C VAL A 86 26.85 14.90 6.78
N LYS A 87 28.15 14.61 6.63
CA LYS A 87 28.65 13.22 6.66
C LYS A 87 28.32 12.49 7.97
N LYS A 88 28.35 13.17 9.11
CA LYS A 88 27.95 12.57 10.39
C LYS A 88 26.46 12.24 10.44
N LEU A 89 25.61 13.02 9.76
CA LEU A 89 24.18 12.72 9.62
C LEU A 89 23.98 11.48 8.74
N GLN A 90 24.70 11.39 7.62
CA GLN A 90 24.69 10.21 6.74
C GLN A 90 25.21 8.95 7.46
N ASP A 91 26.30 9.06 8.22
CA ASP A 91 26.84 7.97 9.05
C ASP A 91 25.85 7.54 10.14
N ALA A 92 24.94 8.43 10.55
CA ALA A 92 23.85 8.15 11.49
C ALA A 92 22.56 7.65 10.82
N GLY A 93 22.55 7.47 9.48
CA GLY A 93 21.41 6.94 8.74
C GLY A 93 20.36 7.98 8.34
N ILE A 94 20.74 9.26 8.26
CA ILE A 94 19.90 10.38 7.84
C ILE A 94 20.39 10.88 6.47
N TYR A 95 19.61 10.62 5.43
CA TYR A 95 20.02 10.84 4.03
C TYR A 95 19.23 11.93 3.31
N THR A 96 18.12 12.40 3.87
CA THR A 96 17.27 13.44 3.27
C THR A 96 16.97 14.58 4.24
N CYS A 97 16.66 15.76 3.70
CA CYS A 97 16.23 16.91 4.49
C CYS A 97 14.89 16.65 5.22
N ASN A 98 13.95 15.95 4.59
CA ASN A 98 12.70 15.53 5.23
C ASN A 98 12.98 14.56 6.39
N GLY A 99 13.82 13.54 6.15
CA GLY A 99 14.23 12.58 7.16
C GLY A 99 14.86 13.26 8.38
N LEU A 100 15.72 14.26 8.18
CA LEU A 100 16.30 15.06 9.26
C LEU A 100 15.21 15.73 10.13
N MET A 101 14.17 16.32 9.52
CA MET A 101 13.05 16.95 10.24
C MET A 101 12.19 15.94 11.02
N MET A 102 12.23 14.65 10.63
CA MET A 102 11.54 13.57 11.35
C MET A 102 12.32 13.08 12.59
N HIS A 103 13.50 13.64 12.90
CA HIS A 103 14.25 13.33 14.11
C HIS A 103 14.09 14.41 15.19
N THR A 104 14.07 13.97 16.45
CA THR A 104 14.06 14.91 17.57
C THR A 104 15.44 15.54 17.75
N LYS A 105 15.50 16.80 18.21
CA LYS A 105 16.76 17.45 18.58
C LYS A 105 17.58 16.60 19.56
N LYS A 106 16.92 15.93 20.52
CA LYS A 106 17.56 15.01 21.47
C LYS A 106 18.32 13.87 20.76
N HIS A 107 17.73 13.30 19.70
CA HIS A 107 18.39 12.26 18.92
C HIS A 107 19.59 12.82 18.14
N LEU A 108 19.41 13.96 17.48
CA LEU A 108 20.45 14.62 16.69
C LEU A 108 21.66 15.05 17.53
N THR A 109 21.44 15.61 18.72
CA THR A 109 22.50 15.96 19.68
C THR A 109 23.21 14.70 20.24
N GLY A 110 22.57 13.53 20.15
CA GLY A 110 23.20 12.26 20.49
C GLY A 110 24.24 11.79 19.47
N ILE A 111 24.27 12.36 18.26
CA ILE A 111 25.24 12.01 17.22
C ILE A 111 26.61 12.59 17.60
N LYS A 112 27.61 11.72 17.67
CA LYS A 112 28.96 12.07 18.10
C LYS A 112 29.54 13.19 17.22
N GLY A 113 29.91 14.30 17.86
CA GLY A 113 30.53 15.44 17.19
C GLY A 113 29.56 16.49 16.64
N LEU A 114 28.26 16.39 16.95
CA LEU A 114 27.28 17.46 16.80
C LEU A 114 26.97 18.06 18.17
N SER A 115 27.19 19.37 18.33
CA SER A 115 26.77 20.11 19.52
C SER A 115 25.35 20.65 19.34
N GLU A 116 24.69 21.03 20.42
CA GLU A 116 23.34 21.62 20.38
C GLU A 116 23.27 22.83 19.43
N ALA A 117 24.23 23.75 19.52
CA ALA A 117 24.32 24.91 18.61
C ALA A 117 24.54 24.53 17.14
N LYS A 118 25.15 23.37 16.83
CA LYS A 118 25.25 22.87 15.46
C LYS A 118 23.93 22.27 14.99
N VAL A 119 23.27 21.49 15.85
CA VAL A 119 21.96 20.89 15.57
C VAL A 119 20.93 21.97 15.27
N ASP A 120 20.91 23.06 16.04
CA ASP A 120 19.99 24.18 15.78
C ASP A 120 20.22 24.79 14.40
N LYS A 121 21.47 25.07 14.02
CA LYS A 121 21.81 25.59 12.68
C LYS A 121 21.43 24.62 11.56
N ILE A 122 21.62 23.32 11.77
CA ILE A 122 21.26 22.26 10.82
C ILE A 122 19.73 22.22 10.64
N CYS A 123 18.95 22.26 11.72
CA CYS A 123 17.50 22.33 11.67
C CYS A 123 17.00 23.60 10.95
N GLU A 124 17.55 24.78 11.28
CA GLU A 124 17.21 26.03 10.63
C GLU A 124 17.52 26.02 9.12
N ALA A 125 18.60 25.36 8.71
CA ALA A 125 18.93 25.17 7.30
C ALA A 125 17.92 24.23 6.61
N ALA A 126 17.51 23.15 7.27
CA ALA A 126 16.54 22.19 6.74
C ALA A 126 15.13 22.81 6.61
N GLU A 127 14.71 23.64 7.56
CA GLU A 127 13.42 24.35 7.53
C GLU A 127 13.27 25.31 6.35
N LYS A 128 14.38 25.79 5.77
CA LYS A 128 14.36 26.62 4.55
C LYS A 128 14.15 25.81 3.28
N ILE A 129 14.48 24.52 3.30
CA ILE A 129 14.36 23.60 2.18
C ILE A 129 13.01 22.88 2.25
N VAL A 130 12.67 22.38 3.44
CA VAL A 130 11.47 21.56 3.67
C VAL A 130 10.27 22.45 3.99
N VAL A 131 9.24 22.37 3.16
CA VAL A 131 7.98 23.06 3.42
C VAL A 131 7.15 22.27 4.44
N SER A 132 7.27 22.68 5.70
CA SER A 132 6.67 22.04 6.88
C SER A 132 5.17 22.30 7.08
N THR A 133 4.64 23.39 6.52
CA THR A 133 3.21 23.72 6.59
C THR A 133 2.70 24.05 5.20
N ALA A 134 1.49 23.56 4.89
CA ALA A 134 0.86 23.73 3.60
C ALA A 134 -0.66 23.78 3.78
N CYS A 135 -1.38 24.47 2.90
CA CYS A 135 -2.84 24.44 2.95
C CYS A 135 -3.37 23.09 2.42
N SER A 136 -4.64 22.77 2.69
CA SER A 136 -5.23 21.51 2.23
C SER A 136 -5.18 21.34 0.70
N ASN A 137 -5.23 22.44 -0.05
CA ASN A 137 -5.11 22.40 -1.50
C ASN A 137 -3.69 22.01 -1.95
N ASP A 138 -2.66 22.54 -1.29
CA ASP A 138 -1.26 22.16 -1.55
C ASP A 138 -1.04 20.68 -1.21
N LEU A 139 -1.63 20.19 -0.12
CA LEU A 139 -1.58 18.77 0.23
C LEU A 139 -2.25 17.89 -0.82
N LEU A 140 -3.39 18.33 -1.38
CA LEU A 140 -4.06 17.61 -2.47
C LEU A 140 -3.16 17.50 -3.70
N VAL A 141 -2.46 18.58 -4.06
CA VAL A 141 -1.48 18.58 -5.15
C VAL A 141 -0.31 17.64 -4.84
N ARG A 142 0.28 17.71 -3.64
CA ARG A 142 1.37 16.79 -3.22
C ARG A 142 0.95 15.33 -3.27
N ARG A 143 -0.30 15.02 -2.91
CA ARG A 143 -0.84 13.66 -2.96
C ARG A 143 -0.97 13.11 -4.39
N LYS A 144 -0.85 13.92 -5.45
CA LYS A 144 -0.73 13.43 -6.83
C LYS A 144 0.55 12.60 -7.06
N ALA A 145 1.61 12.86 -6.29
CA ALA A 145 2.85 12.09 -6.35
C ALA A 145 2.74 10.68 -5.73
N VAL A 146 1.62 10.38 -5.05
CA VAL A 146 1.37 9.06 -4.47
C VAL A 146 1.01 8.08 -5.57
N ILE A 147 1.76 6.98 -5.63
CA ILE A 147 1.58 5.91 -6.60
C ILE A 147 0.73 4.80 -5.98
N ARG A 148 -0.09 4.15 -6.79
CA ARG A 148 -0.82 2.93 -6.41
C ARG A 148 -0.32 1.78 -7.26
N ILE A 149 0.23 0.77 -6.60
CA ILE A 149 0.86 -0.39 -7.22
C ILE A 149 -0.20 -1.48 -7.37
N THR A 150 -0.45 -1.94 -8.60
CA THR A 150 -1.40 -3.02 -8.88
C THR A 150 -1.07 -4.30 -8.12
N THR A 151 -2.10 -4.95 -7.60
CA THR A 151 -2.03 -6.25 -6.93
C THR A 151 -2.00 -7.42 -7.90
N GLY A 152 -2.25 -7.17 -9.20
CA GLY A 152 -2.41 -8.20 -10.24
C GLY A 152 -3.82 -8.80 -10.33
N SER A 153 -4.77 -8.32 -9.53
CA SER A 153 -6.19 -8.65 -9.59
C SER A 153 -7.00 -7.36 -9.68
N GLN A 154 -7.87 -7.26 -10.68
CA GLN A 154 -8.77 -6.12 -10.86
C GLN A 154 -9.69 -5.95 -9.64
N ALA A 155 -10.26 -7.04 -9.13
CA ALA A 155 -11.16 -6.99 -7.97
C ALA A 155 -10.46 -6.45 -6.70
N LEU A 156 -9.18 -6.80 -6.49
CA LEU A 156 -8.40 -6.26 -5.38
C LEU A 156 -8.00 -4.79 -5.62
N ASP A 157 -7.64 -4.43 -6.85
CA ASP A 157 -7.26 -3.06 -7.16
C ASP A 157 -8.47 -2.12 -7.01
N GLU A 158 -9.66 -2.53 -7.45
CA GLU A 158 -10.91 -1.80 -7.22
C GLU A 158 -11.21 -1.64 -5.73
N LEU A 159 -11.05 -2.71 -4.93
CA LEU A 159 -11.23 -2.66 -3.47
C LEU A 159 -10.30 -1.63 -2.80
N LEU A 160 -9.06 -1.51 -3.30
CA LEU A 160 -8.04 -0.63 -2.76
C LEU A 160 -8.02 0.77 -3.41
N GLY A 161 -8.91 1.04 -4.37
CA GLY A 161 -8.94 2.31 -5.09
C GLY A 161 -7.73 2.52 -6.01
N GLY A 162 -7.22 1.45 -6.62
CA GLY A 162 -6.13 1.45 -7.60
C GLY A 162 -4.92 0.58 -7.22
N GLY A 163 -4.96 -0.12 -6.08
CA GLY A 163 -3.87 -0.98 -5.60
C GLY A 163 -3.21 -0.49 -4.30
N VAL A 164 -2.02 -0.98 -3.99
CA VAL A 164 -1.30 -0.65 -2.74
C VAL A 164 -0.66 0.74 -2.85
N GLU A 165 -1.03 1.63 -1.95
CA GLU A 165 -0.63 3.06 -1.96
C GLU A 165 0.79 3.26 -1.39
N THR A 166 1.63 4.08 -2.06
CA THR A 166 2.93 4.53 -1.53
C THR A 166 2.76 5.56 -0.40
N SER A 167 3.84 5.90 0.31
CA SER A 167 3.81 6.84 1.43
C SER A 167 2.93 6.42 2.61
N CYS A 168 2.59 5.13 2.72
CA CYS A 168 1.83 4.60 3.83
C CYS A 168 2.19 3.14 4.14
N ILE A 169 1.71 2.65 5.28
CA ILE A 169 1.84 1.24 5.67
C ILE A 169 0.53 0.52 5.38
N THR A 170 0.63 -0.54 4.58
CA THR A 170 -0.43 -1.53 4.36
C THR A 170 -0.10 -2.82 5.11
N GLU A 171 -0.95 -3.16 6.09
CA GLU A 171 -0.89 -4.43 6.83
C GLU A 171 -1.81 -5.46 6.17
N ALA A 172 -1.28 -6.63 5.83
CA ALA A 172 -2.09 -7.82 5.54
C ALA A 172 -2.01 -8.81 6.69
N PHE A 173 -3.12 -9.09 7.36
CA PHE A 173 -3.20 -10.07 8.44
C PHE A 173 -4.21 -11.18 8.15
N GLY A 174 -4.00 -12.34 8.75
CA GLY A 174 -4.90 -13.49 8.58
C GLY A 174 -4.23 -14.80 8.91
N GLU A 175 -4.97 -15.90 8.79
CA GLU A 175 -4.47 -17.24 9.10
C GLU A 175 -3.36 -17.69 8.14
N PHE A 176 -2.67 -18.77 8.51
CA PHE A 176 -1.77 -19.45 7.60
C PHE A 176 -2.50 -19.83 6.30
N ARG A 177 -1.78 -19.87 5.17
CA ARG A 177 -2.33 -20.19 3.84
C ARG A 177 -3.38 -19.18 3.30
N SER A 178 -3.59 -18.03 3.96
CA SER A 178 -4.54 -17.02 3.49
C SER A 178 -4.07 -16.19 2.29
N GLY A 179 -2.78 -16.26 1.92
CA GLY A 179 -2.25 -15.60 0.71
C GLY A 179 -1.38 -14.37 0.94
N LYS A 180 -1.13 -13.95 2.19
CA LYS A 180 -0.33 -12.76 2.54
C LYS A 180 1.02 -12.68 1.81
N THR A 181 1.84 -13.73 1.90
CA THR A 181 3.14 -13.81 1.21
C THR A 181 3.00 -13.95 -0.31
N GLN A 182 1.90 -14.54 -0.81
CA GLN A 182 1.67 -14.62 -2.27
C GLN A 182 1.37 -13.24 -2.87
N LEU A 183 0.62 -12.40 -2.14
CA LEU A 183 0.47 -11.00 -2.51
C LEU A 183 1.81 -10.27 -2.45
N ALA A 184 2.61 -10.49 -1.40
CA ALA A 184 3.96 -9.92 -1.29
C ALA A 184 4.84 -10.25 -2.51
N HIS A 185 4.90 -11.51 -2.93
CA HIS A 185 5.63 -11.94 -4.13
C HIS A 185 5.08 -11.31 -5.42
N THR A 186 3.77 -11.15 -5.53
CA THR A 186 3.16 -10.51 -6.71
C THR A 186 3.52 -9.03 -6.77
N LEU A 187 3.45 -8.34 -5.63
CA LEU A 187 3.85 -6.93 -5.50
C LEU A 187 5.34 -6.72 -5.82
N CYS A 188 6.22 -7.68 -5.51
CA CYS A 188 7.64 -7.60 -5.88
C CYS A 188 7.87 -7.48 -7.39
N VAL A 189 6.96 -8.05 -8.19
CA VAL A 189 7.01 -7.98 -9.66
C VAL A 189 6.24 -6.75 -10.15
N SER A 190 5.01 -6.57 -9.72
CA SER A 190 4.16 -5.48 -10.24
C SER A 190 4.70 -4.08 -9.91
N THR A 191 5.44 -3.92 -8.81
CA THR A 191 6.12 -2.65 -8.49
C THR A 191 7.11 -2.23 -9.57
N GLN A 192 7.72 -3.18 -10.26
CA GLN A 192 8.74 -2.93 -11.27
C GLN A 192 8.15 -2.62 -12.66
N LEU A 193 6.82 -2.76 -12.82
CA LEU A 193 6.14 -2.35 -14.04
C LEU A 193 6.23 -0.83 -14.22
N PRO A 194 6.13 -0.35 -15.47
CA PRO A 194 5.99 1.07 -15.74
C PRO A 194 4.74 1.67 -15.07
N THR A 195 4.77 2.97 -14.80
CA THR A 195 3.69 3.70 -14.13
C THR A 195 2.38 3.69 -14.92
N ASN A 196 2.44 3.68 -16.25
CA ASN A 196 1.27 3.55 -17.14
C ASN A 196 0.57 2.18 -17.05
N MET A 197 1.24 1.17 -16.49
CA MET A 197 0.69 -0.16 -16.20
C MET A 197 0.34 -0.33 -14.71
N ASN A 198 0.15 0.79 -13.98
CA ASN A 198 -0.05 0.82 -12.53
C ASN A 198 1.08 0.14 -11.74
N GLY A 199 2.30 0.16 -12.27
CA GLY A 199 3.51 -0.16 -11.53
C GLY A 199 4.11 1.04 -10.80
N GLY A 200 5.19 0.79 -10.07
CA GLY A 200 5.96 1.82 -9.38
C GLY A 200 7.13 2.37 -10.20
N ASN A 201 7.58 1.66 -11.23
CA ASN A 201 8.84 1.90 -11.93
C ASN A 201 10.04 2.02 -10.97
N GLY A 202 10.17 1.08 -10.04
CA GLY A 202 11.25 1.11 -9.05
C GLY A 202 11.58 -0.24 -8.43
N LYS A 203 12.73 -0.30 -7.76
CA LYS A 203 13.24 -1.48 -7.08
C LYS A 203 12.43 -1.85 -5.84
N VAL A 204 12.64 -3.07 -5.37
CA VAL A 204 11.93 -3.64 -4.22
C VAL A 204 12.93 -4.05 -3.15
N ALA A 205 12.62 -3.73 -1.89
CA ALA A 205 13.30 -4.28 -0.73
C ALA A 205 12.41 -5.30 -0.02
N TYR A 206 12.93 -6.48 0.30
CA TYR A 206 12.22 -7.55 0.99
C TYR A 206 12.97 -7.98 2.25
N ILE A 207 12.41 -7.67 3.42
CA ILE A 207 12.89 -8.16 4.71
C ILE A 207 12.05 -9.37 5.12
N ASP A 208 12.67 -10.54 5.12
CA ASP A 208 12.03 -11.80 5.50
C ASP A 208 12.45 -12.21 6.92
N THR A 209 11.47 -12.48 7.78
CA THR A 209 11.64 -12.99 9.14
C THR A 209 11.21 -14.45 9.31
N GLU A 210 10.43 -15.02 8.38
CA GLU A 210 9.90 -16.41 8.46
C GLU A 210 10.57 -17.43 7.51
N GLY A 211 11.13 -16.98 6.40
CA GLY A 211 12.00 -17.76 5.50
C GLY A 211 11.16 -18.27 4.36
N THR A 212 10.20 -17.45 3.94
CA THR A 212 9.10 -17.74 3.04
C THR A 212 9.32 -17.14 1.65
N PHE A 213 10.30 -16.24 1.50
CA PHE A 213 10.70 -15.75 0.20
C PHE A 213 11.26 -16.90 -0.65
N ARG A 214 10.68 -17.09 -1.83
CA ARG A 214 11.04 -18.15 -2.78
C ARG A 214 11.28 -17.52 -4.15
N PRO A 215 12.54 -17.31 -4.57
CA PRO A 215 12.86 -16.69 -5.86
C PRO A 215 12.22 -17.40 -7.05
N ASP A 216 12.10 -18.73 -6.98
CA ASP A 216 11.42 -19.56 -7.97
C ASP A 216 9.94 -19.21 -8.15
N ARG A 217 9.29 -18.60 -7.15
CA ARG A 217 7.92 -18.10 -7.27
C ARG A 217 7.83 -16.77 -8.00
N ILE A 218 8.91 -15.98 -8.06
CA ILE A 218 8.94 -14.70 -8.77
C ILE A 218 8.94 -14.92 -10.29
N VAL A 219 9.65 -15.94 -10.77
CA VAL A 219 9.80 -16.27 -12.20
C VAL A 219 8.45 -16.37 -12.94
N PRO A 220 7.51 -17.26 -12.55
CA PRO A 220 6.23 -17.38 -13.26
C PRO A 220 5.32 -16.15 -13.11
N ILE A 221 5.55 -15.31 -12.09
CA ILE A 221 4.84 -14.04 -11.94
C ILE A 221 5.39 -13.03 -12.94
N ALA A 222 6.71 -12.90 -13.05
CA ALA A 222 7.38 -12.04 -14.05
C ALA A 222 6.97 -12.40 -15.48
N GLU A 223 6.98 -13.70 -15.82
CA GLU A 223 6.55 -14.20 -17.13
C GLU A 223 5.10 -13.82 -17.44
N ARG A 224 4.18 -13.92 -16.46
CA ARG A 224 2.78 -13.50 -16.64
C ARG A 224 2.66 -12.01 -16.97
N PHE A 225 3.51 -11.18 -16.39
CA PHE A 225 3.55 -9.74 -16.67
C PHE A 225 4.41 -9.38 -17.89
N GLY A 226 4.94 -10.37 -18.62
CA GLY A 226 5.77 -10.14 -19.81
C GLY A 226 7.14 -9.54 -19.51
N MET A 227 7.64 -9.70 -18.28
CA MET A 227 8.93 -9.18 -17.84
C MET A 227 10.02 -10.26 -17.91
N ASP A 228 11.27 -9.85 -18.11
CA ASP A 228 12.42 -10.75 -17.99
C ASP A 228 12.63 -11.18 -16.53
N PRO A 229 12.55 -12.47 -16.20
CA PRO A 229 12.68 -12.92 -14.81
C PRO A 229 14.04 -12.61 -14.18
N GLY A 230 15.13 -12.61 -14.96
CA GLY A 230 16.47 -12.30 -14.48
C GLY A 230 16.57 -10.86 -14.00
N ALA A 231 16.17 -9.92 -14.86
CA ALA A 231 16.13 -8.50 -14.52
C ALA A 231 15.22 -8.19 -13.32
N VAL A 232 14.05 -8.86 -13.24
CA VAL A 232 13.13 -8.70 -12.11
C VAL A 232 13.76 -9.16 -10.80
N LEU A 233 14.48 -10.30 -10.81
CA LEU A 233 15.16 -10.83 -9.64
C LEU A 233 16.32 -9.93 -9.17
N ASP A 234 17.10 -9.37 -10.11
CA ASP A 234 18.22 -8.47 -9.80
C ASP A 234 17.76 -7.17 -9.11
N ASN A 235 16.52 -6.73 -9.37
CA ASN A 235 15.90 -5.54 -8.78
C ASN A 235 15.23 -5.78 -7.42
N ILE A 236 15.27 -7.01 -6.88
CA ILE A 236 14.74 -7.35 -5.56
C ILE A 236 15.89 -7.49 -4.57
N ILE A 237 16.04 -6.52 -3.67
CA ILE A 237 16.98 -6.60 -2.55
C ILE A 237 16.36 -7.44 -1.44
N TYR A 238 16.86 -8.65 -1.26
CA TYR A 238 16.43 -9.55 -0.19
C TYR A 238 17.36 -9.49 1.03
N ALA A 239 16.77 -9.45 2.23
CA ALA A 239 17.47 -9.58 3.49
C ALA A 239 16.72 -10.49 4.48
N ARG A 240 17.46 -11.39 5.13
CA ARG A 240 16.95 -12.29 6.16
C ARG A 240 17.21 -11.73 7.55
N ALA A 241 16.17 -11.37 8.28
CA ALA A 241 16.29 -10.98 9.68
C ALA A 241 16.16 -12.20 10.61
N TYR A 242 16.96 -12.21 11.67
CA TYR A 242 17.02 -13.32 12.64
C TYR A 242 16.63 -12.92 14.06
N THR A 243 16.66 -11.62 14.37
CA THR A 243 16.25 -11.03 15.65
C THR A 243 15.56 -9.69 15.40
N TYR A 244 14.77 -9.20 16.35
CA TYR A 244 14.09 -7.91 16.21
C TYR A 244 15.09 -6.73 16.04
N GLU A 245 16.26 -6.80 16.68
CA GLU A 245 17.33 -5.80 16.52
C GLU A 245 17.95 -5.86 15.12
N HIS A 246 18.20 -7.06 14.60
CA HIS A 246 18.71 -7.22 13.24
C HIS A 246 17.71 -6.69 12.22
N GLN A 247 16.41 -6.96 12.40
CA GLN A 247 15.35 -6.39 11.57
C GLN A 247 15.36 -4.85 11.56
N TYR A 248 15.52 -4.23 12.73
CA TYR A 248 15.60 -2.78 12.84
C TYR A 248 16.85 -2.22 12.14
N ASN A 249 18.01 -2.86 12.29
CA ASN A 249 19.26 -2.45 11.65
C ASN A 249 19.19 -2.60 10.11
N LEU A 250 18.49 -3.60 9.59
CA LEU A 250 18.25 -3.74 8.15
C LEU A 250 17.45 -2.56 7.60
N LEU A 251 16.44 -2.05 8.32
CA LEU A 251 15.71 -0.84 7.92
C LEU A 251 16.60 0.40 7.87
N LEU A 252 17.58 0.52 8.77
CA LEU A 252 18.55 1.61 8.74
C LEU A 252 19.46 1.51 7.49
N GLY A 253 19.96 0.32 7.20
CA GLY A 253 20.80 0.09 6.02
C GLY A 253 20.06 0.25 4.69
N LEU A 254 18.75 -0.05 4.64
CA LEU A 254 17.92 0.17 3.45
C LEU A 254 17.74 1.64 3.13
N ALA A 255 17.62 2.53 4.13
CA ALA A 255 17.50 3.97 3.89
C ALA A 255 18.71 4.54 3.13
N ALA A 256 19.91 3.99 3.36
CA ALA A 256 21.11 4.36 2.59
C ALA A 256 20.95 3.99 1.11
N LYS A 257 20.53 2.76 0.82
CA LYS A 257 20.31 2.30 -0.56
C LYS A 257 19.19 3.07 -1.25
N MET A 258 18.11 3.40 -0.53
CA MET A 258 16.99 4.19 -1.04
C MET A 258 17.38 5.64 -1.36
N SER A 259 18.48 6.14 -0.78
CA SER A 259 19.01 7.45 -1.14
C SER A 259 19.85 7.44 -2.43
N GLU A 260 20.28 6.26 -2.89
CA GLU A 260 21.14 6.09 -4.07
C GLU A 260 20.36 5.59 -5.29
N GLU A 261 19.34 4.76 -5.09
CA GLU A 261 18.56 4.14 -6.16
C GLU A 261 17.05 4.26 -5.92
N PRO A 262 16.21 4.31 -6.97
CA PRO A 262 14.77 4.47 -6.83
C PRO A 262 14.11 3.16 -6.37
N PHE A 263 13.63 3.13 -5.11
CA PHE A 263 12.77 2.07 -4.59
C PHE A 263 11.32 2.52 -4.57
N ARG A 264 10.40 1.56 -4.67
CA ARG A 264 8.95 1.82 -4.60
C ARG A 264 8.17 0.88 -3.71
N LEU A 265 8.78 -0.22 -3.27
CA LEU A 265 8.17 -1.15 -2.34
C LEU A 265 9.18 -1.63 -1.28
N LEU A 266 8.76 -1.59 -0.02
CA LEU A 266 9.38 -2.28 1.10
C LEU A 266 8.41 -3.34 1.62
N VAL A 267 8.80 -4.61 1.53
CA VAL A 267 8.09 -5.73 2.11
C VAL A 267 8.73 -6.13 3.44
N VAL A 268 7.90 -6.34 4.47
CA VAL A 268 8.31 -6.94 5.76
C VAL A 268 7.42 -8.17 6.05
N ASP A 269 7.96 -9.36 5.80
CA ASP A 269 7.24 -10.64 5.96
C ASP A 269 7.88 -11.52 7.03
N SER A 270 7.40 -11.57 8.27
CA SER A 270 6.34 -10.76 8.89
C SER A 270 6.87 -9.79 9.94
N VAL A 271 6.09 -8.75 10.27
CA VAL A 271 6.48 -7.73 11.25
C VAL A 271 6.55 -8.26 12.69
N ILE A 272 5.75 -9.28 13.01
CA ILE A 272 5.56 -9.71 14.41
C ILE A 272 6.30 -10.99 14.78
N ALA A 273 6.77 -11.79 13.82
CA ALA A 273 7.31 -13.12 14.09
C ALA A 273 8.46 -13.09 15.10
N LEU A 274 9.47 -12.23 14.89
CA LEU A 274 10.64 -12.13 15.77
C LEU A 274 10.26 -11.57 17.16
N PHE A 275 9.37 -10.57 17.22
CA PHE A 275 8.89 -10.02 18.48
C PHE A 275 8.11 -11.02 19.35
N ARG A 276 7.57 -12.09 18.77
CA ARG A 276 6.90 -13.16 19.54
C ARG A 276 7.87 -14.14 20.15
N VAL A 277 9.08 -14.26 19.59
CA VAL A 277 10.11 -15.20 20.04
C VAL A 277 11.06 -14.50 21.01
N ASP A 278 11.50 -13.28 20.66
CA ASP A 278 12.52 -12.55 21.40
C ASP A 278 12.02 -11.95 22.72
N PHE A 279 10.70 -11.77 22.85
CA PHE A 279 10.07 -11.25 24.07
C PHE A 279 9.08 -12.25 24.64
N THR A 280 9.24 -12.60 25.92
CA THR A 280 8.48 -13.67 26.57
C THR A 280 7.67 -13.19 27.77
N GLY A 281 6.46 -13.74 27.89
CA GLY A 281 5.58 -13.48 29.02
C GLY A 281 5.03 -12.05 29.08
N ARG A 282 4.34 -11.73 30.20
CA ARG A 282 3.71 -10.42 30.41
C ARG A 282 4.70 -9.35 30.91
N GLY A 283 5.80 -9.76 31.53
CA GLY A 283 6.79 -8.83 32.11
C GLY A 283 7.49 -7.97 31.05
N GLU A 284 7.74 -8.54 29.87
CA GLU A 284 8.44 -7.88 28.77
C GLU A 284 7.49 -7.21 27.77
N LEU A 285 6.18 -7.21 28.05
CA LEU A 285 5.17 -6.67 27.13
C LEU A 285 5.38 -5.17 26.87
N ALA A 286 5.73 -4.40 27.90
CA ALA A 286 5.98 -2.95 27.77
C ALA A 286 7.16 -2.68 26.83
N ASP A 287 8.29 -3.35 27.06
CA ASP A 287 9.50 -3.20 26.24
C ASP A 287 9.26 -3.65 24.79
N ARG A 288 8.58 -4.79 24.61
CA ARG A 288 8.16 -5.28 23.30
C ARG A 288 7.34 -4.23 22.55
N GLN A 289 6.32 -3.65 23.20
CA GLN A 289 5.45 -2.66 22.57
C GLN A 289 6.21 -1.37 22.24
N GLN A 290 7.16 -0.95 23.09
CA GLN A 290 8.00 0.22 22.82
C GLN A 290 8.93 -0.02 21.61
N LYS A 291 9.58 -1.19 21.54
CA LYS A 291 10.45 -1.56 20.41
C LYS A 291 9.67 -1.72 19.11
N LEU A 292 8.48 -2.32 19.17
CA LEU A 292 7.58 -2.42 18.02
C LEU A 292 7.15 -1.03 17.52
N ALA A 293 6.81 -0.11 18.43
CA ALA A 293 6.47 1.28 18.07
C ALA A 293 7.63 2.00 17.37
N GLN A 294 8.86 1.80 17.82
CA GLN A 294 10.06 2.37 17.18
C GLN A 294 10.24 1.85 15.75
N MET A 295 10.06 0.53 15.55
CA MET A 295 10.17 -0.09 14.24
C MET A 295 9.08 0.38 13.27
N LEU A 296 7.82 0.40 13.71
CA LEU A 296 6.69 0.91 12.93
C LEU A 296 6.87 2.38 12.57
N SER A 297 7.27 3.22 13.53
CA SER A 297 7.56 4.63 13.27
C SER A 297 8.69 4.82 12.25
N ARG A 298 9.74 3.98 12.27
CA ARG A 298 10.80 4.05 11.25
C ARG A 298 10.27 3.66 9.87
N MET A 299 9.41 2.64 9.77
CA MET A 299 8.79 2.26 8.49
C MET A 299 7.88 3.36 7.93
N THR A 300 7.07 4.03 8.76
CA THR A 300 6.25 5.18 8.34
C THR A 300 7.14 6.29 7.79
N LYS A 301 8.23 6.63 8.49
CA LYS A 301 9.18 7.65 8.03
C LYS A 301 9.81 7.28 6.69
N ILE A 302 10.26 6.03 6.52
CA ILE A 302 10.81 5.55 5.23
C ILE A 302 9.76 5.67 4.11
N ALA A 303 8.50 5.32 4.39
CA ALA A 303 7.42 5.42 3.41
C ALA A 303 7.24 6.86 2.91
N GLU A 304 7.15 7.82 3.84
CA GLU A 304 6.97 9.25 3.54
C GLU A 304 8.23 9.89 2.96
N GLU A 305 9.41 9.51 3.45
CA GLU A 305 10.71 10.08 3.06
C GLU A 305 11.07 9.76 1.61
N PHE A 306 10.86 8.50 1.19
CA PHE A 306 11.25 8.01 -0.13
C PHE A 306 10.06 7.76 -1.07
N ASN A 307 8.84 8.10 -0.65
CA ASN A 307 7.60 7.81 -1.38
C ASN A 307 7.51 6.32 -1.81
N VAL A 308 7.71 5.44 -0.83
CA VAL A 308 7.72 3.98 -0.97
C VAL A 308 6.44 3.39 -0.35
N ALA A 309 5.87 2.35 -0.96
CA ALA A 309 4.82 1.55 -0.33
C ALA A 309 5.44 0.60 0.69
N VAL A 310 4.92 0.58 1.91
CA VAL A 310 5.32 -0.43 2.91
C VAL A 310 4.22 -1.47 3.02
N TYR A 311 4.52 -2.70 2.58
CA TYR A 311 3.64 -3.84 2.74
C TYR A 311 4.18 -4.77 3.83
N MET A 312 3.42 -4.95 4.90
CA MET A 312 3.80 -5.85 5.98
C MET A 312 2.79 -6.95 6.18
N THR A 313 3.26 -8.17 6.43
CA THR A 313 2.38 -9.27 6.81
C THR A 313 2.32 -9.38 8.33
N ASN A 314 1.17 -9.82 8.83
CA ASN A 314 0.97 -10.08 10.24
C ASN A 314 0.19 -11.38 10.48
N GLN A 315 0.41 -11.95 11.66
CA GLN A 315 -0.23 -13.18 12.12
C GLN A 315 -1.44 -12.85 13.00
N VAL A 316 -2.37 -13.80 13.10
CA VAL A 316 -3.51 -13.72 14.02
C VAL A 316 -3.25 -14.56 15.27
N ILE A 317 -3.81 -14.12 16.40
CA ILE A 317 -3.85 -14.85 17.66
C ILE A 317 -5.29 -15.22 18.00
N ALA A 318 -5.46 -16.37 18.65
CA ALA A 318 -6.74 -16.75 19.23
C ALA A 318 -7.01 -15.94 20.50
N ASP A 319 -8.25 -15.52 20.70
CA ASP A 319 -8.76 -14.90 21.92
C ASP A 319 -9.58 -15.92 22.72
N PRO A 320 -8.97 -16.67 23.65
CA PRO A 320 -9.66 -17.70 24.45
C PRO A 320 -10.62 -17.10 25.49
N GLY A 321 -10.57 -15.78 25.72
CA GLY A 321 -11.50 -15.08 26.62
C GLY A 321 -12.80 -14.65 25.93
N GLY A 322 -12.86 -14.78 24.60
CA GLY A 322 -14.07 -14.50 23.83
C GLY A 322 -15.18 -15.49 24.18
N GLY A 323 -16.33 -14.99 24.64
CA GLY A 323 -17.49 -15.84 24.90
C GLY A 323 -17.92 -16.62 23.66
N VAL A 324 -18.63 -17.74 23.88
CA VAL A 324 -19.09 -18.71 22.86
C VAL A 324 -19.91 -18.10 21.70
N PHE A 325 -20.26 -16.82 21.80
CA PHE A 325 -21.06 -16.05 20.84
C PHE A 325 -20.25 -15.12 19.92
N ILE A 326 -18.91 -15.09 20.01
CA ILE A 326 -18.07 -14.32 19.07
C ILE A 326 -17.81 -15.16 17.81
N SER A 327 -18.32 -14.70 16.67
CA SER A 327 -18.31 -15.41 15.38
C SER A 327 -16.92 -15.60 14.77
N ASP A 328 -15.91 -14.81 15.17
CA ASP A 328 -14.50 -15.05 14.84
C ASP A 328 -13.61 -14.66 16.03
N PRO A 329 -13.16 -15.63 16.86
CA PRO A 329 -12.39 -15.36 18.07
C PRO A 329 -10.92 -15.00 17.77
N LYS A 330 -10.63 -14.39 16.62
CA LYS A 330 -9.26 -14.11 16.16
C LYS A 330 -9.01 -12.62 16.12
N LYS A 331 -7.83 -12.23 16.58
CA LYS A 331 -7.37 -10.84 16.55
C LYS A 331 -5.98 -10.77 15.93
N PRO A 332 -5.66 -9.71 15.17
CA PRO A 332 -4.29 -9.50 14.69
C PRO A 332 -3.32 -9.32 15.87
N ALA A 333 -2.10 -9.84 15.72
CA ALA A 333 -1.06 -9.69 16.73
C ALA A 333 -0.48 -8.25 16.74
N GLY A 334 0.15 -7.84 17.85
CA GLY A 334 0.79 -6.52 17.99
C GLY A 334 -0.04 -5.46 18.73
N GLY A 335 -1.33 -5.72 18.97
CA GLY A 335 -2.19 -4.87 19.79
C GLY A 335 -2.41 -3.48 19.20
N HIS A 336 -2.74 -2.51 20.07
CA HIS A 336 -3.09 -1.16 19.62
C HIS A 336 -1.94 -0.38 18.98
N VAL A 337 -0.69 -0.66 19.36
CA VAL A 337 0.49 0.00 18.78
C VAL A 337 0.55 -0.25 17.27
N LEU A 338 0.41 -1.51 16.86
CA LEU A 338 0.41 -1.87 15.44
C LEU A 338 -0.86 -1.36 14.75
N ALA A 339 -2.01 -1.49 15.43
CA ALA A 339 -3.30 -1.06 14.89
C ALA A 339 -3.34 0.43 14.50
N HIS A 340 -2.71 1.30 15.29
CA HIS A 340 -2.68 2.74 14.99
C HIS A 340 -1.59 3.15 14.01
N ALA A 341 -0.54 2.33 13.84
CA ALA A 341 0.57 2.66 12.94
C ALA A 341 0.30 2.26 11.49
N ALA A 342 -0.45 1.18 11.26
CA ALA A 342 -0.86 0.77 9.93
C ALA A 342 -1.96 1.70 9.40
N THR A 343 -1.75 2.28 8.22
CA THR A 343 -2.72 3.17 7.58
C THR A 343 -3.86 2.39 6.95
N ILE A 344 -3.53 1.28 6.28
CA ILE A 344 -4.49 0.39 5.65
C ILE A 344 -4.30 -0.99 6.25
N ARG A 345 -5.39 -1.63 6.68
CA ARG A 345 -5.38 -2.95 7.29
C ARG A 345 -6.31 -3.86 6.51
N LEU A 346 -5.76 -4.96 6.01
CA LEU A 346 -6.43 -5.91 5.15
C LEU A 346 -6.52 -7.27 5.86
N MET A 347 -7.74 -7.77 6.00
CA MET A 347 -8.00 -9.09 6.58
C MET A 347 -8.12 -10.13 5.46
N PHE A 348 -7.21 -11.09 5.47
CA PHE A 348 -7.15 -12.20 4.51
C PHE A 348 -7.73 -13.47 5.12
N ARG A 349 -8.70 -14.08 4.44
CA ARG A 349 -9.27 -15.39 4.81
C ARG A 349 -9.32 -16.34 3.62
N LYS A 350 -9.37 -17.64 3.92
CA LYS A 350 -9.46 -18.68 2.90
C LYS A 350 -10.89 -18.73 2.33
N GLY A 351 -11.01 -18.71 1.00
CA GLY A 351 -12.26 -18.95 0.28
C GLY A 351 -12.40 -20.41 -0.16
N LYS A 352 -13.20 -20.66 -1.21
CA LYS A 352 -13.36 -21.99 -1.80
C LYS A 352 -12.14 -22.34 -2.68
N GLY A 353 -11.59 -23.54 -2.51
CA GLY A 353 -10.45 -24.00 -3.32
C GLY A 353 -9.23 -23.07 -3.25
N GLU A 354 -8.86 -22.53 -4.40
CA GLU A 354 -7.73 -21.59 -4.58
C GLU A 354 -8.12 -20.13 -4.34
N GLN A 355 -9.42 -19.83 -4.19
CA GLN A 355 -9.90 -18.49 -3.91
C GLN A 355 -9.59 -18.07 -2.47
N ARG A 356 -9.40 -16.77 -2.28
CA ARG A 356 -9.17 -16.08 -1.02
C ARG A 356 -10.05 -14.84 -1.00
N VAL A 357 -10.35 -14.37 0.20
CA VAL A 357 -11.14 -13.16 0.39
C VAL A 357 -10.29 -12.15 1.14
N CYS A 358 -10.23 -10.94 0.62
CA CYS A 358 -9.63 -9.77 1.26
C CYS A 358 -10.75 -8.84 1.71
N LYS A 359 -10.75 -8.48 3.00
CA LYS A 359 -11.64 -7.46 3.57
C LYS A 359 -10.82 -6.24 3.98
N VAL A 360 -11.30 -5.04 3.64
CA VAL A 360 -10.77 -3.80 4.24
C VAL A 360 -11.22 -3.76 5.71
N PHE A 361 -10.27 -3.88 6.62
CA PHE A 361 -10.50 -3.90 8.06
C PHE A 361 -10.43 -2.50 8.67
N ASP A 362 -9.48 -1.68 8.19
CA ASP A 362 -9.32 -0.28 8.59
C ASP A 362 -8.61 0.48 7.46
N ALA A 363 -9.12 1.65 7.10
CA ALA A 363 -8.54 2.53 6.10
C ALA A 363 -9.14 3.94 6.22
N PRO A 364 -8.38 5.01 6.00
CA PRO A 364 -8.88 6.37 6.11
C PRO A 364 -9.82 6.79 4.96
N ASN A 365 -9.69 6.16 3.78
CA ASN A 365 -10.31 6.58 2.53
C ASN A 365 -11.09 5.47 1.81
N LEU A 366 -11.12 4.25 2.35
CA LEU A 366 -11.79 3.09 1.74
C LEU A 366 -12.98 2.65 2.59
N PRO A 367 -14.14 2.32 1.99
CA PRO A 367 -15.26 1.77 2.72
C PRO A 367 -14.96 0.33 3.19
N GLU A 368 -15.67 -0.14 4.22
CA GLU A 368 -15.66 -1.55 4.58
C GLU A 368 -16.28 -2.39 3.46
N ALA A 369 -15.43 -3.07 2.69
CA ALA A 369 -15.81 -3.94 1.59
C ALA A 369 -14.92 -5.19 1.53
N GLU A 370 -15.34 -6.17 0.74
CA GLU A 370 -14.62 -7.41 0.49
C GLU A 370 -14.44 -7.65 -1.01
N ALA A 371 -13.32 -8.25 -1.39
CA ALA A 371 -13.06 -8.75 -2.73
C ALA A 371 -12.54 -10.18 -2.69
N VAL A 372 -12.86 -10.94 -3.73
CA VAL A 372 -12.41 -12.33 -3.91
C VAL A 372 -11.33 -12.35 -4.97
N PHE A 373 -10.23 -13.02 -4.68
CA PHE A 373 -9.11 -13.22 -5.60
C PHE A 373 -8.65 -14.67 -5.55
N GLN A 374 -7.84 -15.09 -6.52
CA GLN A 374 -7.31 -16.44 -6.62
C GLN A 374 -5.78 -16.44 -6.59
N ILE A 375 -5.21 -17.46 -5.94
CA ILE A 375 -3.77 -17.72 -5.99
C ILE A 375 -3.51 -18.71 -7.13
N THR A 376 -2.71 -18.31 -8.11
CA THR A 376 -2.37 -19.10 -9.30
C THR A 376 -0.86 -19.35 -9.36
N PRO A 377 -0.36 -20.20 -10.29
CA PRO A 377 1.08 -20.31 -10.55
C PRO A 377 1.75 -18.97 -10.84
N GLY A 378 1.06 -18.06 -11.54
CA GLY A 378 1.50 -16.69 -11.85
C GLY A 378 1.12 -15.64 -10.80
N GLY A 379 0.94 -16.03 -9.54
CA GLY A 379 0.68 -15.10 -8.43
C GLY A 379 -0.80 -14.80 -8.18
N ILE A 380 -1.08 -13.62 -7.65
CA ILE A 380 -2.45 -13.16 -7.37
C ILE A 380 -3.17 -12.77 -8.66
N ALA A 381 -4.34 -13.33 -8.91
CA ALA A 381 -5.18 -13.05 -10.08
C ALA A 381 -6.66 -12.93 -9.68
N ASP A 382 -7.49 -12.47 -10.60
CA ASP A 382 -8.94 -12.46 -10.40
C ASP A 382 -9.49 -13.88 -10.22
N ALA A 383 -10.50 -14.00 -9.36
CA ALA A 383 -11.17 -15.27 -9.14
C ALA A 383 -11.94 -15.66 -10.40
N LYS A 384 -11.73 -16.89 -10.88
CA LYS A 384 -12.60 -17.46 -11.91
C LYS A 384 -13.95 -17.80 -11.28
N ASP A 385 -15.02 -17.53 -12.04
CA ASP A 385 -16.41 -17.84 -11.67
C ASP A 385 -16.63 -19.33 -11.36
#